data_AF-A0A9P5SF44-F1
#
_entry.id   AF-A0A9P5SF44-F1
#
_cell.length_a   1.000
_cell.length_b   1.000
_cell.length_c   1.000
_cell.angle_alpha   90.00
_cell.angle_beta   90.00
_cell.angle_gamma   90.00
#
_symmetry.space_group_name_H-M   'P 1'
#
loop_
_entity.id
_entity.type
_entity.pdbx_description
1 polymer ?
#
loop_
_entity_poly.entity_id
_entity_poly.type
_entity_poly.pdbx_seq_one_letter_code
_entity_poly.pdbx_strand_id
1 'polypeptide(L)'
;MAILELPDEILYHLLTYVEDIDLQTLAITCKRLRGIAMDGPLRRHILLKRTPARLNSYLSTRPSRDTLATKNILRGIHIQQHIRQGHYIGGDTAVRSYNILCRLERQMVSIKISKKLRARPDWHELVERRLIPEDMFVNQDEYDTRRKWMNYQQQQKRQKLGSMSTLSSSSSLTLSLFQDHSERSYSARVHDKEDVHPLDTGNPLDHGKRNNNTNPEDLDILSDLEGDTASDNSNHITTSISPPPNPLSSSLPPRMRQRKSISMLLVPKMELLRKAMDRDRLSRLVQKRPLPSELNQSPGTATVLHAYHLIAFSTISPDLVPLTSQLSFLLKGERLRHWLYRRPSLAVILNERNILKTEVRTAWMVCPGVGQKVRFYENLIQERRDYDRQQLMLQQIRCHHHPLVERFHYQQPSPTIAAS
;
A
#
# COMPACT_ATOMS: atom_id res chain seq x y z
N MET A 1 -2.42 27.14 42.77
CA MET A 1 -1.15 27.54 43.37
C MET A 1 -0.41 28.38 42.37
N ALA A 2 0.07 29.55 42.79
CA ALA A 2 0.93 30.37 41.97
C ALA A 2 2.33 29.74 41.90
N ILE A 3 3.09 30.02 40.83
CA ILE A 3 4.42 29.43 40.63
C ILE A 3 5.39 29.79 41.77
N LEU A 4 5.15 30.93 42.43
CA LEU A 4 5.92 31.47 43.54
C LEU A 4 5.64 30.75 44.89
N GLU A 5 4.62 29.90 44.95
CA GLU A 5 4.29 29.13 46.16
C GLU A 5 5.01 27.77 46.19
N LEU A 6 5.71 27.39 45.11
CA LEU A 6 6.49 26.17 45.08
C LEU A 6 7.82 26.36 45.80
N PRO A 7 8.28 25.33 46.54
CA PRO A 7 9.67 25.27 46.97
C PRO A 7 10.64 25.40 45.79
N ASP A 8 11.73 26.13 45.99
CA ASP A 8 12.71 26.45 44.95
C ASP A 8 13.32 25.18 44.32
N GLU A 9 13.44 24.08 45.07
CA GLU A 9 13.95 22.81 44.57
C GLU A 9 13.01 22.20 43.52
N ILE A 10 11.70 22.28 43.76
CA ILE A 10 10.68 21.77 42.83
C ILE A 10 10.64 22.65 41.58
N LEU A 11 10.73 23.97 41.76
CA LEU A 11 10.78 24.92 40.65
C LEU A 11 12.03 24.69 39.78
N TYR A 12 13.19 24.50 40.41
CA TYR A 12 14.43 24.16 39.73
C TYR A 12 14.31 22.83 38.97
N HIS A 13 13.72 21.80 39.58
CA HIS A 13 13.49 20.52 38.89
C HIS A 13 12.52 20.65 37.71
N LEU A 14 11.44 21.44 37.85
CA LEU A 14 10.49 21.74 36.78
C LEU A 14 11.18 22.42 35.59
N LEU A 15 11.98 23.45 35.87
CA LEU A 15 12.67 24.20 34.83
C LEU A 15 13.73 23.35 34.12
N THR A 16 14.44 22.50 34.85
CA THR A 16 15.62 21.79 34.33
C THR A 16 15.27 20.45 33.67
N TYR A 17 14.36 19.67 34.24
CA TYR A 17 14.15 18.27 33.85
C TYR A 17 12.77 17.96 33.26
N VAL A 18 11.71 18.64 33.68
CA VAL A 18 10.33 18.27 33.27
C VAL A 18 10.07 18.62 31.81
N GLU A 19 9.63 17.66 31.00
CA GLU A 19 9.32 17.87 29.59
C GLU A 19 7.90 18.42 29.36
N ASP A 20 7.59 18.89 28.15
CA ASP A 20 6.25 19.40 27.83
C ASP A 20 5.18 18.28 27.95
N ILE A 21 5.58 17.03 27.68
CA ILE A 21 4.73 15.84 27.88
C ILE A 21 4.49 15.60 29.37
N ASP A 22 5.53 15.76 30.19
CA ASP A 22 5.42 15.59 31.64
C ASP A 22 4.55 16.68 32.26
N LEU A 23 4.64 17.93 31.77
CA LEU A 23 3.76 19.03 32.18
C LEU A 23 2.31 18.75 31.82
N GLN A 24 2.03 18.25 30.62
CA GLN A 24 0.67 17.83 30.24
C GLN A 24 0.18 16.69 31.13
N THR A 25 1.03 15.72 31.43
CA THR A 25 0.71 14.60 32.32
C THR A 25 0.44 15.10 33.73
N LEU A 26 1.23 16.05 34.24
CA LEU A 26 1.03 16.74 35.52
C LEU A 26 -0.29 17.52 35.54
N ALA A 27 -0.65 18.19 34.44
CA ALA A 27 -1.92 18.92 34.32
C ALA A 27 -3.15 18.00 34.38
N ILE A 28 -2.99 16.76 33.90
CA ILE A 28 -4.05 15.74 33.90
C ILE A 28 -4.14 15.07 35.28
N THR A 29 -2.99 14.67 35.84
CA THR A 29 -2.92 13.86 37.07
C THR A 29 -3.10 14.68 38.34
N CYS A 30 -2.59 15.92 38.40
CA CYS A 30 -2.63 16.75 39.60
C CYS A 30 -3.36 18.07 39.37
N LYS A 31 -4.59 18.19 39.89
CA LYS A 31 -5.40 19.42 39.77
C LYS A 31 -4.72 20.65 40.37
N ARG A 32 -3.90 20.49 41.42
CA ARG A 32 -3.19 21.61 42.07
C ARG A 32 -2.05 22.16 41.22
N LEU A 33 -1.40 21.30 40.43
CA LEU A 33 -0.28 21.64 39.55
C LEU A 33 -0.74 22.01 38.13
N ARG A 34 -2.01 21.80 37.80
CA ARG A 34 -2.59 22.22 36.51
C ARG A 34 -2.39 23.70 36.20
N GLY A 35 -2.48 24.57 37.21
CA GLY A 35 -2.24 26.01 37.03
C GLY A 35 -0.81 26.29 36.57
N ILE A 36 0.17 25.60 37.16
CA ILE A 36 1.59 25.74 36.83
C ILE A 36 1.90 25.15 35.45
N ALA A 37 1.32 23.99 35.11
CA ALA A 37 1.48 23.38 33.80
C ALA A 37 0.89 24.22 32.65
N MET A 38 -0.14 25.02 32.95
CA MET A 38 -0.75 25.95 32.00
C MET A 38 -0.14 27.36 32.08
N ASP A 39 0.91 27.57 32.89
CA ASP A 39 1.52 28.88 33.05
C ASP A 39 2.22 29.32 31.75
N GLY A 40 1.81 30.48 31.23
CA GLY A 40 2.28 31.01 29.95
C GLY A 40 3.78 31.29 29.92
N PRO A 41 4.33 32.02 30.90
CA PRO A 41 5.77 32.26 31.04
C PRO A 41 6.60 30.98 31.14
N LEU A 42 6.19 30.02 31.98
CA LEU A 42 6.87 28.72 32.09
C LEU A 42 6.90 27.97 30.75
N ARG A 43 5.74 27.84 30.07
CA ARG A 43 5.67 27.20 28.75
C ARG A 43 6.50 27.95 27.72
N ARG A 44 6.49 29.28 27.73
CA ARG A 44 7.31 30.10 26.82
C ARG A 44 8.80 29.87 27.06
N HIS A 45 9.24 29.79 28.32
CA HIS A 45 10.62 29.47 28.65
C HIS A 45 11.02 28.08 28.14
N ILE A 46 10.19 27.07 28.40
CA ILE A 46 10.44 25.70 27.97
C ILE A 46 10.51 25.63 26.43
N LEU A 47 9.53 26.20 25.73
CA LEU A 47 9.45 26.15 24.27
C LEU A 47 10.53 26.98 23.56
N LEU A 48 10.89 28.16 24.08
CA LEU A 48 11.81 29.08 23.38
C LEU A 48 13.26 28.96 23.83
N LYS A 49 13.53 28.53 25.06
CA LYS A 49 14.92 28.44 25.58
C LYS A 49 15.38 26.99 25.73
N ARG A 50 14.61 26.17 26.43
CA ARG A 50 15.06 24.81 26.79
C ARG A 50 14.94 23.81 25.64
N THR A 51 13.77 23.73 25.01
CA THR A 51 13.49 22.79 23.92
C THR A 51 14.46 22.98 22.75
N PRO A 52 14.77 24.21 22.28
CA PRO A 52 15.73 24.40 21.20
C PRO A 52 17.14 23.97 21.58
N ALA A 53 17.61 24.26 22.80
CA ALA A 53 18.94 23.85 23.24
C ALA A 53 19.10 22.32 23.26
N ARG A 54 18.10 21.59 23.75
CA ARG A 54 18.09 20.12 23.72
C ARG A 54 17.94 19.59 22.31
N LEU A 55 16.98 20.11 21.55
CA LEU A 55 16.75 19.71 20.17
C LEU A 55 17.97 19.97 19.29
N ASN A 56 18.77 21.01 19.54
CA ASN A 56 19.94 21.32 18.71
C ASN A 56 20.93 20.13 18.66
N SER A 57 21.12 19.45 19.79
CA SER A 57 21.96 18.24 19.87
C SER A 57 21.39 17.04 19.08
N TYR A 58 20.06 16.93 19.01
CA TYR A 58 19.39 15.87 18.23
C TYR A 58 19.21 16.25 16.76
N LEU A 59 19.07 17.55 16.47
CA LEU A 59 18.92 18.08 15.13
C LEU A 59 20.25 18.06 14.37
N SER A 60 21.40 18.15 15.05
CA SER A 60 22.71 18.02 14.41
C SER A 60 22.93 16.63 13.79
N THR A 61 22.38 15.58 14.41
CA THR A 61 22.44 14.20 13.89
C THR A 61 21.31 13.87 12.91
N ARG A 62 20.35 14.79 12.73
CA ARG A 62 19.20 14.56 11.86
C ARG A 62 19.64 14.67 10.39
N PRO A 63 19.41 13.62 9.57
CA PRO A 63 19.72 13.70 8.15
C PRO A 63 18.90 14.81 7.48
N SER A 64 19.54 15.53 6.56
CA SER A 64 18.86 16.59 5.81
C SER A 64 17.73 15.99 4.95
N ARG A 65 16.76 16.83 4.58
CA ARG A 65 15.65 16.41 3.72
C ARG A 65 16.15 15.88 2.38
N ASP A 66 17.25 16.45 1.86
CA ASP A 66 17.92 15.98 0.65
C ASP A 66 18.57 14.61 0.85
N THR A 67 19.23 14.37 1.99
CA THR A 67 19.78 13.06 2.32
C THR A 67 18.67 12.00 2.41
N LEU A 68 17.52 12.34 3.01
CA LEU A 68 16.38 11.45 3.11
C LEU A 68 15.72 11.16 1.75
N ALA A 69 15.65 12.15 0.87
CA ALA A 69 15.17 11.97 -0.50
C ALA A 69 16.13 11.08 -1.31
N THR A 70 17.44 11.32 -1.19
CA THR A 70 18.48 10.51 -1.86
C THR A 70 18.45 9.05 -1.40
N LYS A 71 18.15 8.80 -0.11
CA LYS A 71 17.96 7.46 0.44
C LYS A 71 16.60 6.81 0.10
N ASN A 72 15.76 7.44 -0.73
CA ASN A 72 14.41 6.98 -1.06
C ASN A 72 13.48 6.75 0.16
N ILE A 73 13.79 7.42 1.29
CA ILE A 73 12.97 7.40 2.50
C ILE A 73 11.82 8.40 2.34
N LEU A 74 12.15 9.63 1.93
CA LEU A 74 11.15 10.59 1.50
C LEU A 74 10.85 10.38 0.02
N ARG A 75 9.57 10.17 -0.31
CA ARG A 75 9.09 9.93 -1.67
C ARG A 75 8.04 10.97 -2.03
N GLY A 76 8.07 11.43 -3.28
CA GLY A 76 7.19 12.49 -3.75
C GLY A 76 7.51 12.87 -5.18
N ILE A 77 6.53 13.47 -5.85
CA ILE A 77 6.73 14.09 -7.16
C ILE A 77 7.63 15.31 -7.00
N HIS A 78 8.63 15.47 -7.86
CA HIS A 78 9.56 16.61 -7.85
C HIS A 78 10.11 16.93 -6.45
N ILE A 79 10.46 15.89 -5.68
CA ILE A 79 10.76 16.06 -4.25
C ILE A 79 11.91 17.04 -3.98
N GLN A 80 12.94 17.04 -4.83
CA GLN A 80 14.06 17.99 -4.72
C GLN A 80 13.59 19.44 -4.92
N GLN A 81 12.68 19.69 -5.86
CA GLN A 81 12.12 21.02 -6.08
C GLN A 81 11.28 21.47 -4.88
N HIS A 82 10.44 20.58 -4.33
CA HIS A 82 9.69 20.87 -3.11
C HIS A 82 10.59 21.14 -1.90
N ILE A 83 11.72 20.43 -1.77
CA ILE A 83 12.71 20.69 -0.72
C ILE A 83 13.33 22.08 -0.90
N ARG A 84 13.82 22.40 -2.11
CA ARG A 84 14.42 23.71 -2.44
C ARG A 84 13.46 24.87 -2.22
N GLN A 85 12.18 24.68 -2.53
CA GLN A 85 11.13 25.68 -2.33
C GLN A 85 10.58 25.70 -0.88
N GLY A 86 11.13 24.91 0.05
CA GLY A 86 10.69 24.86 1.44
C GLY A 86 9.28 24.28 1.65
N HIS A 87 8.68 23.65 0.63
CA HIS A 87 7.33 23.13 0.72
C HIS A 87 7.25 21.92 1.67
N TYR A 88 6.09 21.76 2.30
CA TYR A 88 5.82 20.61 3.15
C TYR A 88 5.55 19.35 2.30
N ILE A 89 6.46 18.38 2.35
CA ILE A 89 6.42 17.15 1.53
C ILE A 89 5.23 16.25 1.91
N GLY A 90 4.77 16.33 3.17
CA GLY A 90 3.61 15.59 3.67
C GLY A 90 2.27 16.30 3.47
N GLY A 91 2.22 17.37 2.68
CA GLY A 91 0.97 18.10 2.43
C GLY A 91 0.00 17.28 1.59
N ASP A 92 -1.31 17.47 1.81
CA ASP A 92 -2.38 16.74 1.10
C ASP A 92 -2.22 16.76 -0.42
N THR A 93 -1.79 17.89 -0.98
CA THR A 93 -1.57 18.06 -2.43
C THR A 93 -0.38 17.23 -2.92
N ALA A 94 0.74 17.24 -2.20
CA ALA A 94 1.93 16.46 -2.51
C ALA A 94 1.64 14.95 -2.40
N VAL A 95 0.92 14.52 -1.36
CA VAL A 95 0.52 13.13 -1.16
C VAL A 95 -0.44 12.66 -2.26
N ARG A 96 -1.47 13.46 -2.60
CA ARG A 96 -2.42 13.12 -3.67
C ARG A 96 -1.72 13.01 -5.01
N SER A 97 -0.87 13.98 -5.35
CA SER A 97 -0.15 13.98 -6.63
C SER A 97 0.76 12.74 -6.72
N TYR A 98 1.55 12.45 -5.69
CA TYR A 98 2.38 11.24 -5.64
C TYR A 98 1.59 9.93 -5.81
N ASN A 99 0.42 9.82 -5.17
CA ASN A 99 -0.46 8.66 -5.34
C ASN A 99 -0.99 8.53 -6.78
N ILE A 100 -1.30 9.65 -7.44
CA ILE A 100 -1.71 9.66 -8.85
C ILE A 100 -0.55 9.17 -9.73
N LEU A 101 0.67 9.68 -9.53
CA LEU A 101 1.85 9.20 -10.28
C LEU A 101 2.06 7.69 -10.09
N CYS A 102 2.01 7.19 -8.85
CA CYS A 102 2.15 5.76 -8.58
C CYS A 102 1.10 4.91 -9.32
N ARG A 103 -0.14 5.42 -9.45
CA ARG A 103 -1.19 4.74 -10.21
C ARG A 103 -0.91 4.74 -11.71
N LEU A 104 -0.47 5.88 -12.25
CA LEU A 104 -0.10 6.01 -13.66
C LEU A 104 1.08 5.11 -14.02
N GLU A 105 2.13 5.07 -13.19
CA GLU A 105 3.29 4.19 -13.40
C GLU A 105 2.86 2.72 -13.46
N ARG A 106 2.01 2.27 -12.52
CA ARG A 106 1.48 0.90 -12.53
C ARG A 106 0.66 0.63 -13.79
N GLN A 107 -0.17 1.58 -14.23
CA GLN A 107 -0.92 1.45 -15.47
C GLN A 107 0.01 1.35 -16.68
N MET A 108 1.04 2.18 -16.78
CA MET A 108 2.02 2.13 -17.87
C MET A 108 2.79 0.81 -17.88
N VAL A 109 3.22 0.31 -16.72
CA VAL A 109 3.86 -1.00 -16.58
C VAL A 109 2.89 -2.10 -17.02
N SER A 110 1.64 -2.05 -16.59
CA SER A 110 0.60 -3.01 -16.99
C SER A 110 0.39 -3.01 -18.51
N ILE A 111 0.33 -1.83 -19.14
CA ILE A 111 0.21 -1.70 -20.60
C ILE A 111 1.44 -2.27 -21.30
N LYS A 112 2.66 -1.95 -20.83
CA LYS A 112 3.91 -2.49 -21.40
C LYS A 112 3.96 -4.01 -21.30
N ILE A 113 3.63 -4.57 -20.14
CA ILE A 113 3.53 -6.02 -19.93
C ILE A 113 2.47 -6.60 -20.86
N SER A 114 1.27 -6.03 -20.91
CA SER A 114 0.20 -6.50 -21.78
C SER A 114 0.59 -6.48 -23.26
N LYS A 115 1.29 -5.43 -23.71
CA LYS A 115 1.83 -5.34 -25.08
C LYS A 115 2.87 -6.43 -25.33
N LYS A 116 3.80 -6.65 -24.39
CA LYS A 116 4.81 -7.72 -24.49
C LYS A 116 4.20 -9.11 -24.43
N LEU A 117 3.13 -9.31 -23.66
CA LEU A 117 2.38 -10.56 -23.58
C LEU A 117 1.59 -10.82 -24.87
N ARG A 118 1.01 -9.78 -25.48
CA ARG A 118 0.33 -9.89 -26.78
C ARG A 118 1.28 -10.11 -27.95
N ALA A 119 2.48 -9.54 -27.87
CA ALA A 119 3.55 -9.76 -28.84
C ALA A 119 4.30 -11.07 -28.61
N ARG A 120 3.86 -11.92 -27.67
CA ARG A 120 4.43 -13.27 -27.57
C ARG A 120 4.05 -14.04 -28.83
N PRO A 121 5.00 -14.78 -29.44
CA PRO A 121 4.70 -15.68 -30.54
C PRO A 121 3.61 -16.64 -30.09
N ASP A 122 2.74 -17.00 -31.02
CA ASP A 122 1.69 -17.97 -30.74
C ASP A 122 2.31 -19.31 -30.38
N TRP A 123 1.57 -20.15 -29.66
CA TRP A 123 2.08 -21.44 -29.20
C TRP A 123 2.53 -22.32 -30.37
N HIS A 124 1.84 -22.25 -31.51
CA HIS A 124 2.22 -22.93 -32.76
C HIS A 124 3.58 -22.47 -33.29
N GLU A 125 3.84 -21.16 -33.27
CA GLU A 125 5.12 -20.57 -33.70
C GLU A 125 6.28 -20.98 -32.77
N LEU A 126 6.01 -21.19 -31.47
CA LEU A 126 6.99 -21.71 -30.52
C LEU A 126 7.33 -23.19 -30.75
N VAL A 127 6.34 -23.99 -31.16
CA VAL A 127 6.51 -25.41 -31.52
C VAL A 127 7.27 -25.54 -32.85
N GLU A 128 6.92 -24.74 -33.86
CA GLU A 128 7.66 -24.68 -35.13
C GLU A 128 9.14 -24.33 -34.92
N ARG A 129 9.43 -23.43 -33.98
CA ARG A 129 10.80 -23.09 -33.57
C ARG A 129 11.46 -24.13 -32.67
N ARG A 130 10.78 -25.25 -32.37
CA ARG A 130 11.24 -26.34 -31.48
C ARG A 130 11.64 -25.87 -30.09
N LEU A 131 11.05 -24.77 -29.60
CA LEU A 131 11.30 -24.24 -28.25
C LEU A 131 10.46 -24.97 -27.19
N ILE A 132 9.35 -25.60 -27.59
CA ILE A 132 8.44 -26.37 -26.74
C ILE A 132 8.16 -27.71 -27.43
N PRO A 133 8.18 -28.86 -26.72
CA PRO A 133 7.81 -30.16 -27.30
C PRO A 133 6.36 -30.22 -27.76
N GLU A 134 6.10 -30.92 -28.87
CA GLU A 134 4.74 -31.13 -29.41
C GLU A 134 3.81 -31.83 -28.42
N ASP A 135 4.35 -32.69 -27.55
CA ASP A 135 3.58 -33.41 -26.53
C ASP A 135 2.94 -32.48 -25.47
N MET A 136 3.46 -31.25 -25.33
CA MET A 136 2.88 -30.24 -24.43
C MET A 136 1.68 -29.50 -25.04
N PHE A 137 1.29 -29.84 -26.27
CA PHE A 137 0.08 -29.37 -26.92
C PHE A 137 -1.16 -30.06 -26.33
N VAL A 138 -1.36 -29.92 -25.02
CA VAL A 138 -2.63 -30.34 -24.39
C VAL A 138 -3.74 -29.51 -25.03
N ASN A 139 -4.74 -30.19 -25.61
CA ASN A 139 -5.88 -29.64 -26.35
C ASN A 139 -6.17 -28.18 -25.99
N GLN A 140 -5.78 -27.26 -26.89
CA GLN A 140 -5.99 -25.83 -26.71
C GLN A 140 -7.46 -25.50 -26.43
N ASP A 141 -8.36 -26.28 -27.02
CA ASP A 141 -9.80 -26.24 -26.78
C ASP A 141 -10.17 -26.50 -25.32
N GLU A 142 -9.51 -27.45 -24.65
CA GLU A 142 -9.77 -27.77 -23.25
C GLU A 142 -9.32 -26.63 -22.34
N TYR A 143 -8.15 -26.03 -22.61
CA TYR A 143 -7.66 -24.89 -21.87
C TYR A 143 -8.58 -23.67 -22.02
N ASP A 144 -8.99 -23.35 -23.25
CA ASP A 144 -9.89 -22.23 -23.52
C ASP A 144 -11.29 -22.45 -22.93
N THR A 145 -11.79 -23.68 -22.96
CA THR A 145 -13.06 -24.06 -22.32
C THR A 145 -12.97 -23.85 -20.81
N ARG A 146 -11.89 -24.31 -20.18
CA ARG A 146 -11.64 -24.13 -18.74
C ARG A 146 -11.50 -22.65 -18.36
N ARG A 147 -10.84 -21.85 -19.21
CA ARG A 147 -10.69 -20.40 -19.03
C ARG A 147 -12.04 -19.67 -19.16
N LYS A 148 -12.84 -19.99 -20.17
CA LYS A 148 -14.20 -19.45 -20.34
C LYS A 148 -15.08 -19.79 -19.14
N TRP A 149 -15.01 -21.02 -18.65
CA TRP A 149 -15.76 -21.46 -17.47
C TRP A 149 -15.37 -20.70 -16.20
N MET A 150 -14.07 -20.46 -15.97
CA MET A 150 -13.57 -19.64 -14.86
C MET A 150 -14.07 -18.19 -14.93
N ASN A 151 -14.06 -17.58 -16.12
CA ASN A 151 -14.59 -16.23 -16.33
C ASN A 151 -16.11 -16.16 -16.08
N TYR A 152 -16.85 -17.17 -16.54
CA TYR A 152 -18.29 -17.28 -16.31
C TYR A 152 -18.61 -17.40 -14.81
N GLN A 153 -17.89 -18.25 -14.08
CA GLN A 153 -17.99 -18.37 -12.61
C GLN A 153 -17.75 -17.02 -11.91
N GLN A 154 -16.75 -16.26 -12.36
CA GLN A 154 -16.43 -14.97 -11.77
C GLN A 154 -17.50 -13.91 -12.07
N GLN A 155 -18.08 -13.91 -13.28
CA GLN A 155 -19.23 -13.06 -13.61
C GLN A 155 -20.46 -13.42 -12.77
N GLN A 156 -20.77 -14.70 -12.60
CA GLN A 156 -21.85 -15.18 -11.74
C GLN A 156 -21.67 -14.73 -10.29
N LYS A 157 -20.46 -14.81 -9.73
CA LYS A 157 -20.16 -14.27 -8.39
C LYS A 157 -20.40 -12.76 -8.31
N ARG A 158 -20.00 -11.99 -9.32
CA ARG A 158 -20.25 -10.54 -9.38
C ARG A 158 -21.74 -10.22 -9.46
N GLN A 159 -22.50 -10.96 -10.25
CA GLN A 159 -23.95 -10.79 -10.35
C GLN A 159 -24.65 -11.11 -9.03
N LYS A 160 -24.26 -12.19 -8.34
CA LYS A 160 -24.79 -12.53 -7.00
C LYS A 160 -24.49 -11.47 -5.94
N LEU A 161 -23.30 -10.88 -5.98
CA LEU A 161 -22.92 -9.77 -5.08
C LEU A 161 -23.65 -8.47 -5.43
N GLY A 162 -23.95 -8.23 -6.71
CA GLY A 162 -24.71 -7.07 -7.18
C GLY A 162 -26.22 -7.16 -6.90
N SER A 163 -26.83 -8.34 -7.06
CA SER A 163 -28.29 -8.52 -6.89
C SER A 163 -28.75 -8.47 -5.43
N MET A 164 -27.87 -8.73 -4.46
CA MET A 164 -28.17 -8.50 -3.03
C MET A 164 -28.25 -7.00 -2.67
N SER A 165 -27.81 -6.10 -3.55
CA SER A 165 -27.84 -4.65 -3.28
C SER A 165 -29.10 -3.94 -3.80
N THR A 166 -29.91 -4.58 -4.66
CA THR A 166 -31.04 -3.92 -5.36
C THR A 166 -32.43 -4.26 -4.81
N LEU A 167 -32.58 -5.25 -3.94
CA LEU A 167 -33.90 -5.63 -3.37
C LEU A 167 -34.37 -4.77 -2.18
N SER A 168 -33.66 -3.70 -1.82
CA SER A 168 -34.09 -2.75 -0.79
C SER A 168 -34.49 -1.37 -1.34
N SER A 169 -34.96 -1.27 -2.60
CA SER A 169 -35.27 0.03 -3.23
C SER A 169 -36.47 0.00 -4.18
N SER A 170 -37.50 -0.77 -3.87
CA SER A 170 -38.79 -0.73 -4.57
C SER A 170 -39.82 0.10 -3.78
N SER A 171 -39.60 1.40 -3.65
CA SER A 171 -40.65 2.40 -3.35
C SER A 171 -40.18 3.82 -3.69
N SER A 172 -40.12 4.14 -4.99
CA SER A 172 -40.39 5.47 -5.56
C SER A 172 -39.87 5.51 -7.01
N LEU A 173 -40.76 5.27 -7.97
CA LEU A 173 -40.53 5.64 -9.36
C LEU A 173 -40.83 7.12 -9.51
N THR A 174 -39.81 7.95 -9.73
CA THR A 174 -39.90 9.14 -10.60
C THR A 174 -38.50 9.76 -10.79
N LEU A 175 -38.21 10.08 -12.05
CA LEU A 175 -37.08 10.85 -12.58
C LEU A 175 -35.66 10.26 -12.48
N SER A 176 -35.33 9.44 -13.47
CA SER A 176 -33.96 9.28 -13.98
C SER A 176 -33.68 10.30 -15.09
N LEU A 177 -33.03 11.42 -14.77
CA LEU A 177 -32.15 12.14 -15.69
C LEU A 177 -31.35 13.15 -14.87
N PHE A 178 -30.13 12.82 -14.45
CA PHE A 178 -28.95 13.70 -14.46
C PHE A 178 -27.76 12.94 -13.90
N GLN A 179 -26.73 12.89 -14.74
CA GLN A 179 -25.51 12.15 -14.61
C GLN A 179 -24.51 12.91 -13.74
N ASP A 180 -23.79 12.15 -12.91
CA ASP A 180 -22.56 12.44 -12.17
C ASP A 180 -21.95 13.85 -12.32
N HIS A 181 -22.03 14.65 -11.26
CA HIS A 181 -20.99 15.58 -10.85
C HIS A 181 -21.27 16.10 -9.43
N SER A 182 -20.55 15.62 -8.39
CA SER A 182 -19.97 16.45 -7.31
C SER A 182 -19.56 15.66 -6.05
N GLU A 183 -18.29 15.31 -5.92
CA GLU A 183 -17.60 15.33 -4.63
C GLU A 183 -16.64 16.54 -4.62
N ARG A 184 -17.14 17.66 -4.12
CA ARG A 184 -16.32 18.80 -3.70
C ARG A 184 -16.88 19.32 -2.38
N SER A 185 -16.48 18.68 -1.30
CA SER A 185 -16.68 19.21 0.05
C SER A 185 -15.82 20.44 0.26
N TYR A 186 -16.46 21.52 0.70
CA TYR A 186 -15.87 22.74 1.22
C TYR A 186 -15.14 22.46 2.54
N SER A 187 -13.92 22.99 2.67
CA SER A 187 -13.36 23.38 3.95
C SER A 187 -13.65 24.87 4.11
N ALA A 188 -14.39 25.23 5.15
CA ALA A 188 -14.66 26.61 5.52
C ALA A 188 -13.37 27.25 6.06
N ARG A 189 -12.92 28.33 5.42
CA ARG A 189 -11.97 29.28 6.02
C ARG A 189 -12.78 30.35 6.75
N VAL A 190 -12.62 30.40 8.07
CA VAL A 190 -12.88 31.60 8.85
C VAL A 190 -11.65 32.49 8.68
N HIS A 191 -11.81 33.63 8.03
CA HIS A 191 -10.83 34.71 8.03
C HIS A 191 -11.47 35.84 8.83
N ASP A 192 -11.08 35.95 10.09
CA ASP A 192 -11.21 37.21 10.82
C ASP A 192 -10.07 38.11 10.36
N LYS A 193 -10.44 39.29 9.88
CA LYS A 193 -9.55 40.40 9.59
C LYS A 193 -9.39 41.17 10.90
N GLU A 194 -8.17 41.20 11.43
CA GLU A 194 -7.76 42.29 12.32
C GLU A 194 -6.75 43.15 11.55
N ASP A 195 -7.10 44.43 11.44
CA ASP A 195 -6.29 45.48 10.86
C ASP A 195 -5.14 45.82 11.82
N VAL A 196 -3.89 45.67 11.36
CA VAL A 196 -2.71 46.16 12.07
C VAL A 196 -1.90 47.03 11.11
N HIS A 197 -1.85 48.32 11.44
CA HIS A 197 -1.02 49.34 10.80
C HIS A 197 0.48 49.00 10.96
N PRO A 198 1.32 49.21 9.93
CA PRO A 198 2.77 49.16 10.10
C PRO A 198 3.27 50.52 10.59
N LEU A 199 3.86 50.53 11.79
CA LEU A 199 4.69 51.64 12.28
C LEU A 199 6.06 51.57 11.60
N ASP A 200 6.35 52.71 10.99
CA ASP A 200 7.59 53.15 10.39
C ASP A 200 8.71 53.24 11.45
N THR A 201 9.83 52.55 11.25
CA THR A 201 11.09 52.86 11.92
C THR A 201 12.23 52.68 10.93
N GLY A 202 12.74 53.81 10.46
CA GLY A 202 13.88 53.89 9.56
C GLY A 202 15.24 53.82 10.27
N ASN A 203 16.19 53.34 9.47
CA ASN A 203 17.63 53.69 9.41
C ASN A 203 18.60 53.23 10.53
N PRO A 204 19.93 53.22 10.27
CA PRO A 204 20.66 53.02 9.01
C PRO A 204 21.85 52.02 9.10
N LEU A 205 22.43 51.77 7.93
CA LEU A 205 23.77 51.25 7.59
C LEU A 205 24.84 51.26 8.72
N ASP A 206 25.58 50.15 8.82
CA ASP A 206 27.00 50.20 9.20
C ASP A 206 27.83 49.16 8.42
N HIS A 207 28.93 49.64 7.84
CA HIS A 207 29.91 48.90 7.06
C HIS A 207 31.09 48.53 7.97
N GLY A 208 31.19 47.27 8.38
CA GLY A 208 32.30 46.74 9.17
C GLY A 208 33.15 45.72 8.42
N LYS A 209 34.32 46.17 7.97
CA LYS A 209 35.42 45.39 7.36
C LYS A 209 35.84 44.17 8.21
N ARG A 210 36.18 43.03 7.58
CA ARG A 210 37.34 42.23 8.01
C ARG A 210 37.89 41.32 6.90
N ASN A 211 39.21 41.35 6.81
CA ASN A 211 40.10 40.83 5.77
C ASN A 211 40.43 39.33 5.89
N ASN A 212 40.74 38.75 4.72
CA ASN A 212 41.83 37.84 4.33
C ASN A 212 42.33 36.76 5.29
N ASN A 213 42.28 35.49 4.84
CA ASN A 213 43.47 34.67 4.55
C ASN A 213 43.08 33.19 4.34
N THR A 214 43.16 32.69 3.11
CA THR A 214 43.54 31.28 2.87
C THR A 214 44.13 31.16 1.45
N ASN A 215 45.39 30.71 1.42
CA ASN A 215 46.24 30.52 0.25
C ASN A 215 45.70 29.51 -0.77
N PRO A 216 46.08 29.62 -2.06
CA PRO A 216 46.01 28.57 -3.05
C PRO A 216 47.43 28.13 -3.46
N GLU A 217 47.95 27.04 -2.91
CA GLU A 217 49.10 26.33 -3.48
C GLU A 217 48.86 24.83 -3.26
N ASP A 218 48.62 24.11 -4.37
CA ASP A 218 49.32 22.87 -4.70
C ASP A 218 48.79 22.34 -6.03
N LEU A 219 49.60 22.57 -7.05
CA LEU A 219 49.56 22.01 -8.39
C LEU A 219 50.37 20.71 -8.43
N ASP A 220 49.97 19.88 -9.39
CA ASP A 220 50.77 18.95 -10.18
C ASP A 220 50.67 17.42 -9.94
N ILE A 221 50.74 16.77 -11.11
CA ILE A 221 51.13 15.38 -11.41
C ILE A 221 49.97 14.35 -11.49
N LEU A 222 49.38 14.14 -12.68
CA LEU A 222 49.88 13.13 -13.65
C LEU A 222 49.03 13.11 -14.94
N SER A 223 49.78 13.13 -16.03
CA SER A 223 49.42 13.12 -17.45
C SER A 223 49.05 11.71 -17.97
N ASP A 224 48.53 11.72 -19.19
CA ASP A 224 48.65 10.66 -20.22
C ASP A 224 47.65 9.48 -20.20
N LEU A 225 46.72 9.52 -21.15
CA LEU A 225 46.65 8.53 -22.24
C LEU A 225 45.73 9.03 -23.36
N GLU A 226 46.36 9.45 -24.45
CA GLU A 226 45.80 9.65 -25.78
C GLU A 226 45.37 8.30 -26.40
N GLY A 227 44.43 8.36 -27.35
CA GLY A 227 43.99 7.22 -28.13
C GLY A 227 42.82 7.55 -29.04
N ASP A 228 43.14 8.20 -30.15
CA ASP A 228 42.28 8.54 -31.28
C ASP A 228 41.43 7.36 -31.82
N THR A 229 40.23 7.67 -32.33
CA THR A 229 39.92 7.45 -33.75
C THR A 229 38.75 8.33 -34.19
N ALA A 230 39.03 9.09 -35.25
CA ALA A 230 38.09 9.88 -36.02
C ALA A 230 37.11 9.00 -36.81
N SER A 231 35.92 9.56 -37.10
CA SER A 231 35.35 9.49 -38.44
C SER A 231 34.22 10.52 -38.60
N ASP A 232 34.49 11.48 -39.46
CA ASP A 232 33.60 12.22 -40.36
C ASP A 232 32.11 11.85 -40.39
N ASN A 233 31.26 12.88 -40.29
CA ASN A 233 30.33 13.15 -41.39
C ASN A 233 29.78 14.58 -41.34
N SER A 234 30.23 15.35 -42.32
CA SER A 234 29.73 16.67 -42.69
C SER A 234 28.44 16.59 -43.52
N ASN A 235 27.69 17.69 -43.49
CA ASN A 235 26.68 18.16 -44.44
C ASN A 235 25.22 17.76 -44.16
N HIS A 236 24.42 18.73 -43.71
CA HIS A 236 23.65 19.55 -44.65
C HIS A 236 23.01 20.76 -43.97
N ILE A 237 23.28 21.92 -44.58
CA ILE A 237 22.59 23.19 -44.38
C ILE A 237 21.20 23.09 -45.01
N THR A 238 20.15 23.31 -44.21
CA THR A 238 18.81 23.68 -44.70
C THR A 238 18.29 24.88 -43.91
N THR A 239 18.50 26.04 -44.53
CA THR A 239 17.56 27.15 -44.68
C THR A 239 16.21 27.03 -43.94
N SER A 240 16.01 27.96 -43.00
CA SER A 240 14.93 28.97 -43.05
C SER A 240 13.57 28.51 -43.58
N ILE A 241 12.57 28.45 -42.69
CA ILE A 241 11.28 29.16 -42.81
C ILE A 241 10.70 29.31 -41.40
N SER A 242 10.67 30.54 -40.90
CA SER A 242 9.91 30.95 -39.72
C SER A 242 8.41 30.97 -40.06
N PRO A 243 7.52 30.37 -39.27
CA PRO A 243 6.08 30.53 -39.48
C PRO A 243 5.64 31.95 -39.09
N PRO A 244 4.68 32.55 -39.83
CA PRO A 244 4.20 33.89 -39.55
C PRO A 244 3.46 33.97 -38.20
N PRO A 245 3.48 35.14 -37.53
CA PRO A 245 2.79 35.34 -36.26
C PRO A 245 1.28 35.30 -36.49
N ASN A 246 0.59 34.36 -35.84
CA ASN A 246 -0.87 34.35 -35.77
C ASN A 246 -1.36 35.63 -35.06
N PRO A 247 -2.12 36.50 -35.74
CA PRO A 247 -2.83 37.56 -35.06
C PRO A 247 -4.14 36.99 -34.50
N LEU A 248 -4.49 37.43 -33.28
CA LEU A 248 -5.83 37.36 -32.69
C LEU A 248 -6.29 35.99 -32.14
N SER A 249 -5.64 35.50 -31.08
CA SER A 249 -6.34 34.70 -30.07
C SER A 249 -6.88 35.63 -28.98
N SER A 250 -8.14 36.04 -29.13
CA SER A 250 -8.89 36.78 -28.14
C SER A 250 -8.89 36.03 -26.80
N SER A 251 -8.25 36.64 -25.80
CA SER A 251 -8.30 36.25 -24.41
C SER A 251 -9.74 36.42 -23.91
N LEU A 252 -10.56 35.39 -24.07
CA LEU A 252 -11.84 35.31 -23.38
C LEU A 252 -11.55 35.25 -21.87
N PRO A 253 -12.13 36.14 -21.06
CA PRO A 253 -11.93 36.14 -19.62
C PRO A 253 -12.36 34.78 -19.05
N PRO A 254 -11.70 34.29 -17.98
CA PRO A 254 -12.08 33.06 -17.34
C PRO A 254 -13.56 33.16 -16.97
N ARG A 255 -14.40 32.30 -17.57
CA ARG A 255 -15.82 32.17 -17.23
C ARG A 255 -15.92 32.04 -15.72
N MET A 256 -16.20 33.14 -15.03
CA MET A 256 -16.60 33.14 -13.64
C MET A 256 -17.83 32.24 -13.60
N ARG A 257 -17.63 31.01 -13.13
CA ARG A 257 -18.74 30.11 -12.83
C ARG A 257 -19.53 30.82 -11.74
N GLN A 258 -20.53 31.59 -12.16
CA GLN A 258 -21.52 32.19 -11.28
C GLN A 258 -22.04 31.04 -10.44
N ARG A 259 -21.59 31.00 -9.18
CA ARG A 259 -22.12 30.08 -8.20
C ARG A 259 -23.58 30.48 -8.10
N LYS A 260 -24.48 29.62 -8.61
CA LYS A 260 -25.92 29.79 -8.43
C LYS A 260 -26.14 29.84 -6.93
N SER A 261 -26.24 31.05 -6.38
CA SER A 261 -26.54 31.26 -4.97
C SER A 261 -27.93 30.70 -4.76
N ILE A 262 -28.01 29.68 -3.93
CA ILE A 262 -29.29 29.07 -3.55
C ILE A 262 -30.12 30.18 -2.90
N SER A 263 -31.36 30.35 -3.35
CA SER A 263 -32.27 31.34 -2.79
C SER A 263 -32.39 31.15 -1.27
N MET A 264 -32.26 32.23 -0.50
CA MET A 264 -32.35 32.21 0.97
C MET A 264 -33.67 31.60 1.47
N LEU A 265 -34.74 31.68 0.68
CA LEU A 265 -36.05 31.10 0.98
C LEU A 265 -36.06 29.56 0.89
N LEU A 266 -35.10 28.95 0.19
CA LEU A 266 -34.98 27.50 0.03
C LEU A 266 -34.12 26.84 1.10
N VAL A 267 -33.32 27.60 1.85
CA VAL A 267 -32.40 27.06 2.86
C VAL A 267 -33.12 26.23 3.93
N PRO A 268 -34.25 26.69 4.53
CA PRO A 268 -34.97 25.87 5.52
C PRO A 268 -35.54 24.57 4.93
N LYS A 269 -36.03 24.61 3.69
CA LYS A 269 -36.55 23.42 2.98
C LYS A 269 -35.43 22.43 2.65
N MET A 270 -34.26 22.91 2.25
CA MET A 270 -33.09 22.08 2.03
C MET A 270 -32.60 21.41 3.30
N GLU A 271 -32.60 22.12 4.43
CA GLU A 271 -32.20 21.55 5.71
C GLU A 271 -33.17 20.46 6.18
N LEU A 272 -34.47 20.68 5.99
CA LEU A 272 -35.49 19.67 6.28
C LEU A 272 -35.33 18.44 5.38
N LEU A 273 -35.09 18.63 4.08
CA LEU A 273 -34.81 17.52 3.16
C LEU A 273 -33.55 16.76 3.56
N ARG A 274 -32.48 17.46 3.94
CA ARG A 274 -31.23 16.85 4.40
C ARG A 274 -31.46 15.99 5.65
N LYS A 275 -32.19 16.51 6.64
CA LYS A 275 -32.58 15.76 7.84
C LYS A 275 -33.44 14.53 7.52
N ALA A 276 -34.35 14.64 6.56
CA ALA A 276 -35.17 13.52 6.11
C ALA A 276 -34.32 12.43 5.44
N MET A 277 -33.38 12.81 4.57
CA MET A 277 -32.44 11.90 3.93
C MET A 277 -31.51 11.23 4.95
N ASP A 278 -31.01 11.97 5.93
CA ASP A 278 -30.16 11.42 6.99
C ASP A 278 -30.94 10.44 7.88
N ARG A 279 -32.21 10.74 8.19
CA ARG A 279 -33.11 9.80 8.89
C ARG A 279 -33.34 8.52 8.10
N ASP A 280 -33.63 8.61 6.80
CA ASP A 280 -33.84 7.44 5.95
C ASP A 280 -32.54 6.62 5.84
N ARG A 281 -31.39 7.29 5.65
CA ARG A 281 -30.08 6.63 5.64
C ARG A 281 -29.79 5.90 6.95
N LEU A 282 -30.03 6.54 8.09
CA LEU A 282 -29.87 5.93 9.41
C LEU A 282 -30.82 4.74 9.60
N SER A 283 -32.07 4.87 9.18
CA SER A 283 -33.06 3.79 9.22
C SER A 283 -32.57 2.56 8.43
N ARG A 284 -32.08 2.77 7.20
CA ARG A 284 -31.50 1.68 6.38
C ARG A 284 -30.25 1.06 7.02
N LEU A 285 -29.39 1.87 7.64
CA LEU A 285 -28.19 1.37 8.33
C LEU A 285 -28.54 0.58 9.59
N VAL A 286 -29.57 0.99 10.34
CA VAL A 286 -30.07 0.27 11.51
C VAL A 286 -30.71 -1.06 11.09
N GLN A 287 -31.49 -1.07 10.01
CA GLN A 287 -32.09 -2.30 9.47
C GLN A 287 -31.04 -3.26 8.90
N LYS A 288 -29.97 -2.75 8.29
CA LYS A 288 -28.84 -3.54 7.77
C LYS A 288 -27.77 -3.83 8.83
N ARG A 289 -28.01 -3.52 10.10
CA ARG A 289 -27.04 -3.75 11.16
C ARG A 289 -26.89 -5.26 11.37
N PRO A 290 -25.72 -5.85 11.06
CA PRO A 290 -25.49 -7.27 11.26
C PRO A 290 -25.61 -7.64 12.74
N LEU A 291 -26.17 -8.81 13.02
CA LEU A 291 -26.27 -9.32 14.39
C LEU A 291 -24.86 -9.61 14.93
N PRO A 292 -24.62 -9.48 16.24
CA PRO A 292 -23.32 -9.77 16.84
C PRO A 292 -22.80 -11.19 16.51
N SER A 293 -23.71 -12.15 16.36
CA SER A 293 -23.42 -13.53 15.96
C SER A 293 -22.97 -13.66 14.50
N GLU A 294 -23.55 -12.88 13.58
CA GLU A 294 -23.21 -12.89 12.15
C GLU A 294 -21.85 -12.25 11.88
N LEU A 295 -21.49 -11.25 12.68
CA LEU A 295 -20.17 -10.61 12.60
C LEU A 295 -19.06 -11.68 12.75
N ASN A 296 -19.22 -12.68 13.63
CA ASN A 296 -18.20 -13.69 13.93
C ASN A 296 -17.80 -14.58 12.74
N GLN A 297 -18.62 -14.64 11.69
CA GLN A 297 -18.43 -15.56 10.57
C GLN A 297 -17.70 -14.93 9.38
N SER A 298 -17.53 -13.60 9.35
CA SER A 298 -16.91 -12.90 8.22
C SER A 298 -15.41 -12.63 8.47
N PRO A 299 -14.49 -13.19 7.67
CA PRO A 299 -13.05 -13.00 7.84
C PRO A 299 -12.59 -11.56 7.57
N GLY A 300 -13.38 -10.77 6.82
CA GLY A 300 -13.11 -9.35 6.56
C GLY A 300 -13.52 -8.40 7.69
N THR A 301 -14.41 -8.85 8.59
CA THR A 301 -14.88 -8.06 9.73
C THR A 301 -14.13 -8.37 11.02
N ALA A 302 -13.23 -9.36 11.03
CA ALA A 302 -12.51 -9.81 12.23
C ALA A 302 -11.83 -8.70 13.05
N THR A 303 -11.35 -7.63 12.39
CA THR A 303 -10.76 -6.46 13.07
C THR A 303 -11.82 -5.59 13.77
N VAL A 304 -12.95 -5.36 13.11
CA VAL A 304 -14.10 -4.63 13.69
C VAL A 304 -14.75 -5.45 14.79
N LEU A 305 -14.79 -6.78 14.64
CA LEU A 305 -15.23 -7.69 15.68
C LEU A 305 -14.32 -7.70 16.88
N HIS A 306 -13.00 -7.65 16.70
CA HIS A 306 -12.11 -7.65 17.84
C HIS A 306 -12.38 -6.42 18.71
N ALA A 307 -12.59 -5.25 18.09
CA ALA A 307 -13.00 -4.04 18.78
C ALA A 307 -14.40 -4.17 19.41
N TYR A 308 -15.38 -4.71 18.68
CA TYR A 308 -16.74 -4.90 19.21
C TYR A 308 -16.81 -5.93 20.33
N HIS A 309 -16.06 -7.03 20.26
CA HIS A 309 -15.96 -8.03 21.33
C HIS A 309 -15.28 -7.44 22.57
N LEU A 310 -14.25 -6.62 22.37
CA LEU A 310 -13.62 -5.88 23.48
C LEU A 310 -14.60 -4.91 24.13
N ILE A 311 -15.52 -4.28 23.39
CA ILE A 311 -16.52 -3.35 23.93
C ILE A 311 -17.71 -4.07 24.56
N ALA A 312 -18.21 -5.14 23.93
CA ALA A 312 -19.48 -5.78 24.29
C ALA A 312 -19.33 -6.95 25.27
N PHE A 313 -18.18 -7.63 25.29
CA PHE A 313 -17.96 -8.81 26.13
C PHE A 313 -16.89 -8.61 27.20
N SER A 314 -16.24 -7.45 27.24
CA SER A 314 -15.53 -7.08 28.46
C SER A 314 -16.57 -6.59 29.46
N THR A 315 -16.55 -7.12 30.68
CA THR A 315 -17.27 -6.55 31.84
C THR A 315 -16.68 -5.22 32.30
N ILE A 316 -15.85 -4.62 31.44
CA ILE A 316 -14.95 -3.52 31.74
C ILE A 316 -15.63 -2.26 31.21
N SER A 317 -15.56 -1.18 32.02
CA SER A 317 -16.10 0.13 31.65
C SER A 317 -15.66 0.54 30.23
N PRO A 318 -16.55 1.11 29.39
CA PRO A 318 -16.22 1.53 28.03
C PRO A 318 -15.00 2.48 27.96
N ASP A 319 -14.75 3.24 29.04
CA ASP A 319 -13.61 4.16 29.14
C ASP A 319 -12.26 3.43 29.21
N LEU A 320 -12.25 2.17 29.64
CA LEU A 320 -11.03 1.35 29.78
C LEU A 320 -10.77 0.46 28.56
N VAL A 321 -11.65 0.44 27.56
CA VAL A 321 -11.47 -0.36 26.33
C VAL A 321 -10.19 0.00 25.57
N PRO A 322 -9.81 1.29 25.39
CA PRO A 322 -8.56 1.63 24.71
C PRO A 322 -7.34 1.09 25.49
N LEU A 323 -7.35 1.26 26.81
CA LEU A 323 -6.25 0.85 27.68
C LEU A 323 -6.09 -0.66 27.76
N THR A 324 -7.19 -1.41 27.85
CA THR A 324 -7.18 -2.88 27.82
C THR A 324 -6.75 -3.43 26.48
N SER A 325 -7.14 -2.81 25.37
CA SER A 325 -6.66 -3.19 24.04
C SER A 325 -5.15 -3.00 23.91
N GLN A 326 -4.63 -1.85 24.40
CA GLN A 326 -3.21 -1.54 24.41
C GLN A 326 -2.43 -2.50 25.31
N LEU A 327 -2.92 -2.78 26.51
CA LEU A 327 -2.33 -3.77 27.42
C LEU A 327 -2.30 -5.16 26.79
N SER A 328 -3.39 -5.59 26.15
CA SER A 328 -3.45 -6.90 25.48
C SER A 328 -2.44 -7.00 24.34
N PHE A 329 -2.22 -5.91 23.60
CA PHE A 329 -1.22 -5.84 22.54
C PHE A 329 0.19 -5.93 23.12
N LEU A 330 0.48 -5.18 24.18
CA LEU A 330 1.77 -5.22 24.88
C LEU A 330 2.06 -6.60 25.47
N LEU A 331 1.09 -7.21 26.15
CA LEU A 331 1.23 -8.55 26.73
C LEU A 331 1.40 -9.63 25.66
N LYS A 332 0.68 -9.54 24.53
CA LYS A 332 0.90 -10.44 23.38
C LYS A 332 2.30 -10.23 22.79
N GLY A 333 2.75 -8.98 22.67
CA GLY A 333 4.09 -8.63 22.20
C GLY A 333 5.20 -9.16 23.11
N GLU A 334 5.07 -9.02 24.43
CA GLU A 334 6.02 -9.57 25.39
C GLU A 334 6.02 -11.09 25.41
N ARG A 335 4.84 -11.74 25.40
CA ARG A 335 4.76 -13.19 25.29
C ARG A 335 5.44 -13.69 24.02
N LEU A 336 5.22 -13.03 22.89
CA LEU A 336 5.88 -13.35 21.63
C LEU A 336 7.40 -13.16 21.73
N ARG A 337 7.87 -12.05 22.32
CA ARG A 337 9.30 -11.83 22.57
C ARG A 337 9.88 -12.93 23.44
N HIS A 338 9.23 -13.27 24.57
CA HIS A 338 9.67 -14.34 25.46
C HIS A 338 9.72 -15.69 24.73
N TRP A 339 8.73 -15.97 23.87
CA TRP A 339 8.70 -17.18 23.04
C TRP A 339 9.82 -17.20 22.00
N LEU A 340 10.14 -16.05 21.41
CA LEU A 340 11.26 -15.90 20.47
C LEU A 340 12.61 -16.02 21.16
N TYR A 341 12.78 -15.46 22.38
CA TYR A 341 13.99 -15.59 23.18
C TYR A 341 14.21 -17.01 23.70
N ARG A 342 13.14 -17.71 24.08
CA ARG A 342 13.18 -19.14 24.45
C ARG A 342 13.14 -20.08 23.26
N ARG A 343 13.19 -19.56 22.04
CA ARG A 343 13.21 -20.41 20.84
C ARG A 343 14.55 -21.17 20.86
N PRO A 344 14.53 -22.52 20.95
CA PRO A 344 15.78 -23.27 20.91
C PRO A 344 16.50 -22.97 19.60
N SER A 345 17.83 -22.91 19.66
CA SER A 345 18.62 -22.60 18.46
C SER A 345 18.30 -23.62 17.37
N LEU A 346 18.31 -23.18 16.12
CA LEU A 346 17.93 -24.04 14.98
C LEU A 346 18.77 -25.33 14.96
N ALA A 347 20.04 -25.24 15.35
CA ALA A 347 20.96 -26.36 15.45
C ALA A 347 20.50 -27.39 16.50
N VAL A 348 20.03 -26.94 17.67
CA VAL A 348 19.50 -27.82 18.74
C VAL A 348 18.22 -28.52 18.29
N ILE A 349 17.31 -27.81 17.60
CA ILE A 349 16.08 -28.41 17.06
C ILE A 349 16.37 -29.43 15.95
N LEU A 350 17.36 -29.15 15.10
CA LEU A 350 17.77 -30.03 14.01
C LEU A 350 18.45 -31.31 14.50
N ASN A 351 19.31 -31.22 15.52
CA ASN A 351 20.07 -32.38 16.02
C ASN A 351 19.29 -33.25 17.00
N GLU A 352 18.54 -32.66 17.95
CA GLU A 352 18.01 -33.44 19.08
C GLU A 352 16.64 -34.05 18.83
N ARG A 353 15.82 -33.43 17.96
CA ARG A 353 14.41 -33.84 17.82
C ARG A 353 14.10 -34.59 16.53
N ASN A 354 15.01 -34.66 15.55
CA ASN A 354 14.75 -35.23 14.22
C ASN A 354 13.45 -34.71 13.55
N ILE A 355 12.90 -33.58 14.03
CA ILE A 355 11.62 -33.00 13.55
C ILE A 355 11.82 -32.38 12.17
N LEU A 356 13.03 -31.91 11.90
CA LEU A 356 13.44 -31.36 10.63
C LEU A 356 14.49 -32.30 10.03
N LYS A 357 14.06 -33.51 9.63
CA LYS A 357 14.76 -34.19 8.54
C LYS A 357 14.94 -33.17 7.41
N THR A 358 16.06 -33.22 6.70
CA THR A 358 16.40 -32.36 5.55
C THR A 358 15.41 -32.58 4.40
N GLU A 359 14.15 -32.26 4.64
CA GLU A 359 13.07 -32.26 3.68
C GLU A 359 12.83 -30.82 3.25
N VAL A 360 12.41 -30.69 2.00
CA VAL A 360 12.19 -29.45 1.26
C VAL A 360 11.28 -28.46 2.01
N ARG A 361 10.46 -28.94 2.95
CA ARG A 361 9.63 -28.13 3.86
C ARG A 361 10.43 -27.27 4.85
N THR A 362 11.62 -27.67 5.25
CA THR A 362 12.46 -26.85 6.14
C THR A 362 13.02 -25.64 5.39
N ALA A 363 13.37 -25.83 4.10
CA ALA A 363 13.75 -24.74 3.20
C ALA A 363 12.59 -23.75 2.94
N TRP A 364 11.33 -24.23 2.96
CA TRP A 364 10.13 -23.36 2.86
C TRP A 364 10.01 -22.36 4.01
N MET A 365 10.37 -22.76 5.23
CA MET A 365 10.22 -21.90 6.40
C MET A 365 11.32 -20.85 6.51
N VAL A 366 12.50 -21.10 5.94
CA VAL A 366 13.68 -20.22 6.06
C VAL A 366 13.75 -19.20 4.93
N CYS A 367 13.24 -19.53 3.72
CA CYS A 367 13.27 -18.60 2.58
C CYS A 367 11.88 -18.46 1.92
N PRO A 368 11.15 -17.36 2.17
CA PRO A 368 9.78 -17.18 1.64
C PRO A 368 9.70 -17.16 0.10
N GLY A 369 10.82 -16.96 -0.61
CA GLY A 369 10.89 -17.04 -2.08
C GLY A 369 11.01 -18.47 -2.65
N VAL A 370 11.36 -19.46 -1.84
CA VAL A 370 11.59 -20.85 -2.30
C VAL A 370 10.28 -21.63 -2.43
N GLY A 371 9.23 -21.22 -1.72
CA GLY A 371 7.93 -21.89 -1.72
C GLY A 371 7.28 -21.96 -3.10
N GLN A 372 7.43 -20.94 -3.96
CA GLN A 372 6.88 -20.97 -5.32
C GLN A 372 7.60 -21.98 -6.21
N LYS A 373 8.94 -22.07 -6.11
CA LYS A 373 9.74 -23.01 -6.90
C LYS A 373 9.50 -24.45 -6.47
N VAL A 374 9.34 -24.70 -5.18
CA VAL A 374 9.07 -26.06 -4.71
C VAL A 374 7.64 -26.50 -5.01
N ARG A 375 6.63 -25.64 -4.86
CA ARG A 375 5.25 -25.98 -5.28
C ARG A 375 5.19 -26.39 -6.75
N PHE A 376 6.00 -25.75 -7.58
CA PHE A 376 6.16 -26.15 -8.98
C PHE A 376 6.69 -27.58 -9.12
N TYR A 377 7.75 -27.96 -8.38
CA TYR A 377 8.28 -29.33 -8.41
C TYR A 377 7.37 -30.36 -7.72
N GLU A 378 6.66 -30.00 -6.66
CA GLU A 378 5.66 -30.87 -6.01
C GLU A 378 4.51 -31.18 -6.98
N ASN A 379 4.05 -30.18 -7.72
CA ASN A 379 3.04 -30.38 -8.76
C ASN A 379 3.56 -31.32 -9.86
N LEU A 380 4.79 -31.16 -10.33
CA LEU A 380 5.42 -32.06 -11.32
C LEU A 380 5.53 -33.50 -10.80
N ILE A 381 5.91 -33.69 -9.53
CA ILE A 381 5.99 -35.03 -8.92
C ILE A 381 4.61 -35.66 -8.81
N GLN A 382 3.60 -34.86 -8.45
CA GLN A 382 2.23 -35.34 -8.33
C GLN A 382 1.66 -35.74 -9.69
N GLU A 383 1.89 -34.92 -10.71
CA GLU A 383 1.48 -35.19 -12.09
C GLU A 383 2.11 -36.47 -12.63
N ARG A 384 3.39 -36.72 -12.32
CA ARG A 384 4.05 -37.98 -12.67
C ARG A 384 3.46 -39.20 -11.95
N ARG A 385 3.12 -39.07 -10.66
CA ARG A 385 2.46 -40.17 -9.92
C ARG A 385 1.07 -40.48 -10.46
N ASP A 386 0.35 -39.45 -10.88
CA ASP A 386 -0.98 -39.62 -11.47
C ASP A 386 -0.88 -40.32 -12.84
N TYR A 387 0.14 -39.99 -13.64
CA TYR A 387 0.46 -40.71 -14.88
C TYR A 387 0.78 -42.20 -14.63
N ASP A 388 1.63 -42.50 -13.64
CA ASP A 388 1.97 -43.89 -13.30
C ASP A 388 0.74 -44.70 -12.85
N ARG A 389 -0.17 -44.08 -12.10
CA ARG A 389 -1.46 -44.71 -11.72
C ARG A 389 -2.35 -44.98 -12.92
N GLN A 390 -2.42 -44.05 -13.88
CA GLN A 390 -3.18 -44.25 -15.11
C GLN A 390 -2.61 -45.41 -15.94
N GLN A 391 -1.28 -45.51 -16.05
CA GLN A 391 -0.62 -46.62 -16.73
C GLN A 391 -0.93 -47.97 -16.08
N LEU A 392 -0.90 -48.03 -14.75
CA LEU A 392 -1.27 -49.26 -14.01
C LEU A 392 -2.74 -49.64 -14.23
N MET A 393 -3.66 -48.68 -14.26
CA MET A 393 -5.07 -48.96 -14.59
C MET A 393 -5.22 -49.49 -16.02
N LEU A 394 -4.55 -48.89 -17.01
CA LEU A 394 -4.58 -49.38 -18.39
C LEU A 394 -3.99 -50.78 -18.54
N GLN A 395 -2.94 -51.09 -17.78
CA GLN A 395 -2.33 -52.42 -17.76
C GLN A 395 -3.29 -53.46 -17.15
N GLN A 396 -3.99 -53.13 -16.06
CA GLN A 396 -5.02 -54.00 -15.49
C GLN A 396 -6.17 -54.25 -16.47
N ILE A 397 -6.61 -53.23 -17.22
CA ILE A 397 -7.64 -53.37 -18.26
C ILE A 397 -7.16 -54.28 -19.39
N ARG A 398 -5.91 -54.15 -19.85
CA ARG A 398 -5.32 -55.05 -20.86
C ARG A 398 -5.23 -56.49 -20.38
N CYS A 399 -4.88 -56.73 -19.12
CA CYS A 399 -4.84 -58.07 -18.54
C CYS A 399 -6.24 -58.68 -18.41
N HIS A 400 -7.27 -57.88 -18.13
CA HIS A 400 -8.65 -58.37 -18.04
C HIS A 400 -9.35 -58.58 -19.38
N HIS A 401 -8.90 -57.93 -20.46
CA HIS A 401 -9.43 -58.15 -21.82
C HIS A 401 -8.73 -59.27 -22.60
N HIS A 402 -7.80 -60.00 -21.98
CA HIS A 402 -7.14 -61.15 -22.61
C HIS A 402 -7.66 -62.55 -22.18
N PRO A 403 -8.97 -62.83 -22.10
CA PRO A 403 -9.45 -64.20 -22.17
C PRO A 403 -10.13 -64.47 -23.53
N LEU A 404 -9.89 -65.67 -24.08
CA LEU A 404 -10.65 -66.34 -25.15
C LEU A 404 -10.04 -66.44 -26.58
N VAL A 405 -8.73 -66.34 -26.79
CA VAL A 405 -8.15 -66.68 -28.13
C VAL A 405 -7.31 -67.97 -28.14
N GLU A 406 -6.82 -68.48 -27.01
CA GLU A 406 -6.01 -69.70 -26.99
C GLU A 406 -6.75 -70.91 -26.39
N ARG A 407 -7.79 -71.37 -27.08
CA ARG A 407 -8.27 -72.77 -26.99
C ARG A 407 -8.78 -73.24 -28.36
N PHE A 408 -7.93 -73.15 -29.38
CA PHE A 408 -8.04 -74.05 -30.53
C PHE A 408 -6.87 -75.03 -30.46
N HIS A 409 -7.13 -76.15 -29.79
CA HIS A 409 -6.31 -77.34 -29.89
C HIS A 409 -6.18 -77.72 -31.37
N TYR A 410 -4.96 -77.66 -31.90
CA TYR A 410 -4.59 -78.34 -33.13
C TYR A 410 -4.78 -79.84 -32.90
N GLN A 411 -5.87 -80.38 -33.44
CA GLN A 411 -6.11 -81.81 -33.55
C GLN A 411 -5.27 -82.31 -34.72
N GLN A 412 -4.13 -82.96 -34.43
CA GLN A 412 -3.31 -83.59 -35.45
C GLN A 412 -4.10 -84.76 -36.10
N PRO A 413 -4.19 -84.82 -37.44
CA PRO A 413 -4.78 -85.96 -38.12
C PRO A 413 -3.81 -87.16 -38.10
N SER A 414 -4.31 -88.29 -37.61
CA SER A 414 -3.65 -89.59 -37.63
C SER A 414 -3.37 -90.07 -39.07
N PRO A 415 -2.24 -90.72 -39.35
CA PRO A 415 -1.95 -91.30 -40.66
C PRO A 415 -2.69 -92.63 -40.83
N THR A 416 -3.62 -92.70 -41.79
CA THR A 416 -4.28 -93.94 -42.19
C THR A 416 -3.34 -94.77 -43.06
N ILE A 417 -2.98 -95.95 -42.57
CA ILE A 417 -2.18 -96.98 -43.24
C ILE A 417 -3.04 -97.62 -44.34
N ALA A 418 -2.51 -97.66 -45.56
CA ALA A 418 -3.03 -98.45 -46.67
C ALA A 418 -2.36 -99.84 -46.66
N ALA A 419 -3.16 -100.90 -46.62
CA ALA A 419 -2.80 -102.27 -46.98
C ALA A 419 -4.12 -103.04 -47.26
N SER A 420 -4.42 -103.32 -48.52
CA SER A 420 -4.27 -104.63 -49.21
C SER A 420 -5.59 -105.38 -49.29
#